data_AF-A0A7X7BRC2-F1
#
_entry.id   AF-A0A7X7BRC2-F1
#
_cell.length_a   1.000
_cell.length_b   1.000
_cell.length_c   1.000
_cell.angle_alpha   90.00
_cell.angle_beta   90.00
_cell.angle_gamma   90.00
#
_symmetry.space_group_name_H-M   'P 1'
#
loop_
_entity.id
_entity.type
_entity.pdbx_description
1 polymer ?
#
loop_
_entity_poly.entity_id
_entity_poly.type
_entity_poly.pdbx_seq_one_letter_code
_entity_poly.pdbx_strand_id
1 'polypeptide(L)' 'MHGFIGEFFGTMVLILLGAGCCAGNSLNKTYGKQSGWWFICISWGLAVTMGVYVAGFLGSLGHLNPAVT' A
#
# COMPACT_ATOMS: atom_id res chain seq x y z
N MET A 1 -8.55 -3.66 21.16
CA MET A 1 -8.55 -3.95 19.71
C MET A 1 -9.41 -2.96 18.92
N HIS A 2 -9.64 -1.75 19.42
CA HIS A 2 -10.27 -0.69 18.64
C HIS A 2 -9.34 -0.31 17.47
N GLY A 3 -9.86 -0.20 16.25
CA GLY A 3 -9.06 0.10 15.06
C GLY A 3 -8.31 -1.09 14.43
N PHE A 4 -8.31 -2.29 15.02
CA PHE A 4 -7.59 -3.45 14.45
C PHE A 4 -8.06 -3.81 13.03
N ILE A 5 -9.38 -3.81 12.80
CA ILE A 5 -9.95 -4.08 11.48
C ILE A 5 -9.47 -3.03 10.47
N GLY A 6 -9.40 -1.76 10.87
CA GLY A 6 -8.89 -0.69 10.01
C GLY A 6 -7.40 -0.83 9.70
N GLU A 7 -6.54 -1.12 10.69
CA GLU A 7 -5.12 -1.39 10.45
C GLU A 7 -4.92 -2.62 9.54
N PHE A 8 -5.66 -3.71 9.79
CA PHE A 8 -5.55 -4.93 8.99
C PHE A 8 -5.88 -4.67 7.51
N PHE A 9 -7.05 -4.08 7.23
CA PHE A 9 -7.47 -3.82 5.85
C PHE A 9 -6.68 -2.68 5.19
N GLY A 10 -6.28 -1.67 5.96
CA GLY A 10 -5.41 -0.60 5.47
C GLY A 10 -4.03 -1.12 5.05
N THR A 11 -3.39 -1.94 5.88
CA THR A 11 -2.10 -2.56 5.56
C THR A 11 -2.24 -3.57 4.42
N MET A 12 -3.36 -4.30 4.34
CA MET A 12 -3.63 -5.19 3.21
C MET A 12 -3.65 -4.41 1.88
N VAL A 13 -4.34 -3.26 1.82
CA VAL A 13 -4.38 -2.40 0.63
C VAL A 13 -2.99 -1.85 0.30
N LEU A 14 -2.27 -1.34 1.30
CA LEU A 14 -0.89 -0.86 1.14
C LEU A 14 0.01 -1.92 0.49
N ILE A 15 0.01 -3.15 1.03
CA ILE A 15 0.88 -4.22 0.53
C ILE A 15 0.42 -4.73 -0.83
N LEU A 16 -0.88 -4.91 -1.05
CA LEU A 16 -1.40 -5.38 -2.33
C LEU A 16 -1.02 -4.42 -3.48
N LEU A 17 -1.14 -3.11 -3.26
CA LEU A 17 -0.77 -2.11 -4.26
C LEU A 17 0.75 -1.92 -4.36
N GLY A 18 1.46 -1.79 -3.24
CA GLY A 18 2.90 -1.56 -3.21
C GLY A 18 3.71 -2.75 -3.76
N ALA A 19 3.43 -3.96 -3.29
CA ALA A 19 4.06 -5.16 -3.81
C ALA A 19 3.59 -5.47 -5.25
N GLY A 20 2.32 -5.19 -5.57
CA GLY A 20 1.79 -5.30 -6.94
C GLY A 20 2.52 -4.41 -7.93
N CYS A 21 2.87 -3.18 -7.54
CA CYS A 21 3.73 -2.28 -8.32
C CYS A 21 5.12 -2.89 -8.56
N CYS A 22 5.77 -3.40 -7.51
CA CYS A 22 7.07 -4.05 -7.63
C CYS A 22 7.01 -5.27 -8.57
N ALA A 23 5.95 -6.07 -8.49
CA ALA A 23 5.71 -7.19 -9.39
C ALA A 23 5.48 -6.70 -10.83
N GLY A 24 4.66 -5.67 -11.02
CA GLY A 24 4.43 -5.01 -12.31
C GLY A 24 5.72 -4.50 -12.95
N ASN A 25 6.65 -3.96 -12.17
CA ASN A 25 7.95 -3.48 -12.66
C ASN A 25 8.95 -4.60 -12.95
N SER A 26 8.90 -5.70 -12.20
CA SER A 26 9.97 -6.71 -12.16
C SER A 26 9.66 -7.96 -12.97
N LEU A 27 8.40 -8.41 -13.02
CA LEU A 27 8.02 -9.64 -13.73
C LEU A 27 7.99 -9.42 -15.24
N ASN A 28 8.27 -10.48 -16.00
CA ASN A 28 8.16 -10.44 -17.45
C ASN A 28 6.68 -10.48 -17.87
N LYS A 29 6.38 -9.97 -19.08
CA LYS A 29 5.02 -9.91 -19.65
C LYS A 29 4.03 -9.04 -18.86
N THR A 30 4.54 -8.03 -18.16
CA THR A 30 3.72 -6.99 -17.52
C THR A 30 3.85 -5.68 -18.31
N TYR A 31 2.80 -4.86 -18.30
CA TYR A 31 2.83 -3.53 -18.94
C TYR A 31 3.69 -2.50 -18.19
N GLY A 32 4.01 -2.77 -16.92
CA GLY A 32 4.87 -1.92 -16.09
C GLY A 32 6.35 -2.32 -16.10
N LYS A 33 6.75 -3.32 -16.91
CA LYS A 33 8.13 -3.83 -16.90
C LYS A 33 9.13 -2.68 -17.12
N GLN A 34 10.13 -2.57 -16.24
CA GLN A 34 11.18 -1.53 -16.32
C GLN A 34 10.65 -0.08 -16.31
N SER A 35 9.49 0.19 -15.71
CA SER A 35 8.99 1.57 -15.48
C SER A 35 9.89 2.40 -14.55
N GLY A 36 10.77 1.76 -13.77
CA GLY A 36 11.85 2.42 -13.06
C GLY A 36 11.47 3.02 -11.71
N TRP A 37 12.42 3.75 -11.11
CA TRP A 37 12.34 4.20 -9.72
C TRP A 37 11.19 5.18 -9.45
N TRP A 38 10.96 6.14 -10.36
CA TRP A 38 9.90 7.14 -10.21
C TRP A 38 8.50 6.51 -10.13
N PHE A 39 8.24 5.51 -10.98
CA PHE A 39 7.01 4.74 -10.95
C PHE A 39 6.82 4.07 -9.58
N ILE A 40 7.86 3.39 -9.08
CA ILE A 40 7.82 2.72 -7.77
C ILE A 40 7.53 3.71 -6.63
N CYS A 41 8.23 4.85 -6.58
CA CYS A 41 8.03 5.85 -5.53
C CYS A 41 6.61 6.41 -5.51
N ILE A 42 6.07 6.78 -6.67
CA ILE A 42 4.70 7.32 -6.77
C ILE A 42 3.68 6.25 -6.39
N SER A 43 3.84 5.02 -6.90
CA SER A 43 2.93 3.92 -6.58
C SER A 43 2.91 3.58 -5.10
N TRP A 44 4.06 3.54 -4.42
CA TRP A 44 4.09 3.32 -2.97
C TRP A 44 3.46 4.49 -2.19
N GLY A 45 3.70 5.74 -2.61
CA GLY A 45 3.05 6.90 -2.02
C GLY A 45 1.52 6.82 -2.13
N LEU A 46 1.00 6.47 -3.30
CA LEU A 46 -0.44 6.27 -3.52
C LEU A 46 -0.99 5.06 -2.76
N ALA A 47 -0.21 3.97 -2.64
CA ALA A 47 -0.61 2.80 -1.87
C ALA A 47 -0.81 3.13 -0.38
N VAL A 48 0.08 3.95 0.21
CA VAL A 48 -0.08 4.45 1.58
C VAL A 48 -1.35 5.30 1.69
N THR A 49 -1.56 6.27 0.78
CA THR A 49 -2.76 7.12 0.79
C THR A 49 -4.05 6.29 0.77
N MET A 50 -4.14 5.29 -0.11
CA MET A 50 -5.31 4.42 -0.20
C MET A 50 -5.47 3.55 1.06
N GLY A 51 -4.37 3.02 1.61
CA GLY A 51 -4.39 2.29 2.87
C GLY A 51 -4.92 3.14 4.04
N VAL A 52 -4.51 4.41 4.12
CA VAL A 52 -4.95 5.34 5.16
C VAL A 52 -6.44 5.64 5.02
N TYR A 53 -6.96 5.84 3.81
CA TYR A 53 -8.39 6.04 3.59
C TYR A 53 -9.22 4.81 4.01
N VAL A 54 -8.77 3.60 3.68
CA VAL A 54 -9.47 2.38 4.11
C VAL A 54 -9.42 2.22 5.63
N ALA A 55 -8.26 2.42 6.25
CA ALA A 55 -8.11 2.31 7.69
C ALA A 55 -8.98 3.34 8.44
N GLY A 56 -8.98 4.59 7.98
CA GLY A 56 -9.81 5.67 8.52
C GLY A 56 -11.30 5.38 8.42
N PHE A 57 -11.76 4.90 7.25
CA PHE A 57 -13.16 4.51 7.05
C PHE A 57 -13.60 3.37 7.97
N LEU A 58 -12.68 2.46 8.31
CA LEU A 58 -12.91 1.33 9.21
C LEU A 58 -12.61 1.64 10.69
N GLY A 59 -12.45 2.92 11.04
CA GLY A 59 -12.34 3.38 12.43
C GLY A 59 -10.95 3.27 13.05
N SER A 60 -9.89 3.22 12.23
CA SER A 60 -8.50 3.32 12.69
C SER A 60 -7.87 4.69 12.38
N LEU A 61 -6.72 4.96 13.00
CA LEU A 61 -5.89 6.13 12.71
C LEU A 61 -5.04 5.96 11.44
N GLY A 62 -4.89 4.73 10.93
CA GLY A 62 -4.19 4.44 9.69
C GLY A 62 -2.66 4.52 9.84
N HIS A 63 -2.11 3.90 10.88
CA HIS A 63 -0.66 3.86 11.07
C HIS A 63 0.03 3.00 10.01
N LEU A 64 -0.57 1.83 9.72
CA LEU A 64 -0.17 0.84 8.71
C LEU A 64 1.25 0.29 8.86
N ASN A 65 1.97 0.70 9.90
CA ASN A 65 3.36 0.40 10.15
C ASN A 65 3.60 0.25 11.66
N PRO A 66 4.14 -0.90 12.11
CA PRO A 66 4.47 -1.11 13.52
C PRO A 66 5.49 -0.13 14.09
N ALA A 67 6.34 0.49 13.27
CA ALA A 67 7.30 1.51 13.73
C ALA A 67 6.64 2.88 13.98
N VAL A 68 5.43 3.10 13.47
CA VAL A 68 4.64 4.32 13.66
C VAL A 68 3.68 4.18 14.84
N THR A 69 3.19 2.95 15.08
CA THR A 69 2.23 2.63 16.14
C THR A 69 2.86 2.69 17.52
#